data_AF-A0A7R9HET3-F1
#
_entry.id   AF-A0A7R9HET3-F1
#
_cell.length_a   1.000
_cell.length_b   1.000
_cell.length_c   1.000
_cell.angle_alpha   90.00
_cell.angle_beta   90.00
_cell.angle_gamma   90.00
#
_symmetry.space_group_name_H-M   'P 1'
#
loop_
_entity.id
_entity.type
_entity.pdbx_description
1 polymer ?
#
loop_
_entity_poly.entity_id
_entity_poly.type
_entity_poly.pdbx_seq_one_letter_code
_entity_poly.pdbx_strand_id
1 'polypeptide(L)'
;MGDVVGYQVRLQASLPHPDGGALFFCTTGILLRRLQSNPGLQGLSHVIVDEAHERDINTDLLLVMLRRALDLNPELRLIIMSATINAGLFQKYFEGAASLHVPGFTHPVESYFLEDLNIPGLHLNPSWCNAPNPSMDWREVAKVATSRALSDDPSLYVLRVHSRLPYDEQALIFQPPPDGLRKVILATNIAETSITVEDVVFVVDTGAHKEN
;
A
#
# COMPACT_ATOMS: atom_id res chain seq x y z
N MET A 1 -23.04 -2.17 -5.90
CA MET A 1 -22.16 -1.35 -5.03
C MET A 1 -22.86 0.00 -4.87
N GLY A 2 -23.34 0.37 -3.69
CA GLY A 2 -24.12 1.61 -3.48
C GLY A 2 -25.09 1.59 -2.29
N ASP A 3 -25.67 0.44 -1.96
CA ASP A 3 -26.70 0.42 -0.91
C ASP A 3 -26.10 0.41 0.50
N VAL A 4 -25.12 -0.48 0.77
CA VAL A 4 -24.52 -0.63 2.12
C VAL A 4 -23.03 -0.32 2.21
N VAL A 5 -22.35 -0.15 1.07
CA VAL A 5 -20.92 0.18 1.01
C VAL A 5 -20.73 1.46 0.21
N GLY A 6 -20.06 2.43 0.81
CA GLY A 6 -19.64 3.65 0.14
C GLY A 6 -18.17 3.95 0.36
N TYR A 7 -17.66 4.91 -0.40
CA TYR A 7 -16.32 5.43 -0.24
C TYR A 7 -16.25 6.92 -0.51
N GLN A 8 -15.21 7.57 0.01
CA GLN A 8 -14.85 8.92 -0.36
C GLN A 8 -13.34 9.08 -0.42
N VAL A 9 -12.90 9.62 -1.55
CA VAL A 9 -11.54 10.11 -1.80
C VAL A 9 -11.64 11.59 -2.21
N ARG A 10 -10.50 12.29 -2.36
CA ARG A 10 -10.47 13.76 -2.47
C ARG A 10 -11.44 14.35 -3.51
N LEU A 11 -11.58 13.71 -4.66
CA LEU A 11 -12.36 14.22 -5.80
C LEU A 11 -13.55 13.33 -6.18
N GLN A 12 -13.77 12.23 -5.47
CA GLN A 12 -14.77 11.23 -5.83
C GLN A 12 -15.43 10.69 -4.57
N ALA A 13 -16.76 10.61 -4.61
CA ALA A 13 -17.55 10.11 -3.50
C ALA A 13 -18.67 9.22 -4.05
N SER A 14 -18.86 8.07 -3.42
CA SER A 14 -20.05 7.25 -3.54
C SER A 14 -20.53 7.01 -2.13
N LEU A 15 -21.55 7.78 -1.71
CA LEU A 15 -22.08 7.65 -0.36
C LEU A 15 -22.98 6.42 -0.29
N PRO A 16 -22.95 5.66 0.82
CA PRO A 16 -23.87 4.55 1.01
C PRO A 16 -25.30 5.10 1.18
N HIS A 17 -26.30 4.26 0.93
CA HIS A 17 -27.73 4.56 1.14
C HIS A 17 -28.29 3.64 2.24
N PRO A 18 -28.04 3.95 3.53
CA PRO A 18 -28.39 3.02 4.57
C PRO A 18 -29.85 3.22 4.98
N ASP A 19 -30.68 2.21 4.71
CA ASP A 19 -31.85 1.90 5.54
C ASP A 19 -31.45 1.12 6.82
N GLY A 20 -30.13 1.00 7.09
CA GLY A 20 -29.54 0.20 8.18
C GLY A 20 -28.03 0.45 8.37
N GLY A 21 -27.26 -0.58 8.73
CA GLY A 21 -25.80 -0.48 8.89
C GLY A 21 -25.08 -0.32 7.53
N ALA A 22 -24.08 0.57 7.47
CA ALA A 22 -23.27 0.78 6.28
C ALA A 22 -21.77 0.81 6.60
N LEU A 23 -20.99 0.37 5.62
CA LEU A 23 -19.53 0.46 5.62
C LEU A 23 -19.09 1.64 4.75
N PHE A 24 -18.16 2.43 5.26
CA PHE A 24 -17.69 3.63 4.56
C PHE A 24 -16.17 3.70 4.56
N PHE A 25 -15.58 3.58 3.38
CA PHE A 25 -14.14 3.71 3.17
C PHE A 25 -13.76 5.17 2.93
N CYS A 26 -12.72 5.68 3.55
CA CYS A 26 -12.21 6.99 3.20
C CYS A 26 -10.72 7.12 3.50
N THR A 27 -10.08 8.09 2.84
CA THR A 27 -8.68 8.40 3.16
C THR A 27 -8.57 9.06 4.54
N THR A 28 -7.41 8.90 5.18
CA THR A 28 -7.08 9.51 6.48
C THR A 28 -7.41 11.01 6.52
N GLY A 29 -7.08 11.75 5.46
CA GLY A 29 -7.37 13.19 5.38
C GLY A 29 -8.86 13.55 5.39
N ILE A 30 -9.74 12.69 4.86
CA ILE A 30 -11.19 12.90 4.91
C ILE A 30 -11.72 12.67 6.32
N LEU A 31 -11.25 11.61 6.99
CA LEU A 31 -11.64 11.34 8.37
C LEU A 31 -11.15 12.44 9.33
N LEU A 32 -9.92 12.91 9.16
CA LEU A 32 -9.38 14.06 9.90
C LEU A 32 -10.25 15.31 9.74
N ARG A 33 -10.71 15.62 8.52
CA ARG A 33 -11.63 16.74 8.29
C ARG A 33 -12.98 16.54 8.97
N ARG A 34 -13.50 15.31 9.01
CA ARG A 34 -14.74 14.99 9.75
C ARG A 34 -14.56 15.14 11.26
N LEU A 35 -13.42 14.74 11.81
CA LEU A 35 -13.09 14.94 13.23
C LEU A 35 -13.04 16.42 13.62
N GLN A 36 -12.66 17.32 12.71
CA GLN A 36 -12.68 18.76 12.97
C GLN A 36 -14.09 19.31 13.17
N SER A 37 -15.08 18.82 12.41
CA SER A 37 -16.48 19.27 12.51
C SER A 37 -17.33 18.44 13.47
N ASN A 38 -16.97 17.17 13.68
CA ASN A 38 -17.64 16.21 14.57
C ASN A 38 -16.58 15.51 15.44
N PRO A 39 -16.06 16.16 16.50
CA PRO A 39 -14.94 15.66 17.29
C PRO A 39 -15.19 14.33 18.01
N GLY A 40 -16.44 14.02 18.34
CA GLY A 40 -16.83 12.74 18.94
C GLY A 40 -17.27 11.69 17.93
N LEU A 41 -17.23 12.00 16.62
CA LEU A 41 -17.74 11.15 15.54
C LEU A 41 -19.16 10.63 15.81
N GLN A 42 -20.02 11.51 16.33
CA GLN A 42 -21.42 11.20 16.61
C GLN A 42 -22.13 10.65 15.36
N GLY A 43 -22.89 9.58 15.53
CA GLY A 43 -23.54 8.84 14.44
C GLY A 43 -22.69 7.72 13.83
N LEU A 44 -21.42 7.57 14.22
CA LEU A 44 -20.61 6.39 13.90
C LEU A 44 -20.52 5.46 15.11
N SER A 45 -20.63 4.16 14.86
CA SER A 45 -20.46 3.13 15.88
C SER A 45 -19.02 2.60 15.95
N HIS A 46 -18.35 2.50 14.80
CA HIS A 46 -17.01 1.93 14.69
C HIS A 46 -16.14 2.77 13.76
N VAL A 47 -14.86 2.89 14.10
CA VAL A 47 -13.80 3.37 13.23
C VAL A 47 -12.75 2.27 13.09
N ILE A 48 -12.36 1.99 11.85
CA ILE A 48 -11.29 1.05 11.54
C ILE A 48 -10.17 1.86 10.89
N VAL A 49 -9.00 1.85 11.51
CA VAL A 49 -7.77 2.42 10.95
C VAL A 49 -6.96 1.28 10.37
N ASP A 50 -6.87 1.25 9.05
CA ASP A 50 -6.07 0.26 8.33
C ASP A 50 -4.65 0.76 8.11
N GLU A 51 -3.71 -0.15 7.91
CA GLU A 51 -2.29 0.12 7.65
C GLU A 51 -1.64 1.14 8.57
N ALA A 52 -1.96 1.07 9.87
CA ALA A 52 -1.40 1.97 10.88
C ALA A 52 0.13 1.87 11.02
N HIS A 53 0.74 0.87 10.38
CA HIS A 53 2.18 0.64 10.36
C HIS A 53 2.96 1.60 9.47
N GLU A 54 2.31 2.25 8.49
CA GLU A 54 2.99 3.14 7.53
C GLU A 54 3.51 4.45 8.17
N ARG A 55 3.26 4.70 9.46
CA ARG A 55 3.77 5.84 10.26
C ARG A 55 3.86 7.19 9.53
N ASP A 56 2.91 7.45 8.63
CA ASP A 56 2.72 8.78 8.06
C ASP A 56 2.20 9.73 9.15
N ILE A 57 2.62 10.99 9.09
CA ILE A 57 2.22 12.09 9.97
C ILE A 57 0.70 12.18 10.06
N ASN A 58 -0.02 11.94 8.96
CA ASN A 58 -1.47 12.00 8.95
C ASN A 58 -2.10 10.89 9.80
N THR A 59 -1.53 9.69 9.79
CA THR A 59 -2.02 8.56 10.58
C THR A 59 -1.75 8.79 12.06
N ASP A 60 -0.57 9.31 12.41
CA ASP A 60 -0.25 9.68 13.79
C ASP A 60 -1.20 10.76 14.32
N LEU A 61 -1.45 11.81 13.53
CA LEU A 61 -2.42 12.85 13.88
C LEU A 61 -3.83 12.28 14.02
N LEU A 62 -4.22 11.36 13.14
CA LEU A 62 -5.51 10.68 13.21
C LEU A 62 -5.66 9.92 14.52
N LEU A 63 -4.66 9.14 14.91
CA LEU A 63 -4.69 8.35 16.15
C LEU A 63 -4.80 9.24 17.40
N VAL A 64 -4.12 10.39 17.40
CA VAL A 64 -4.26 11.39 18.47
C VAL A 64 -5.69 11.94 18.54
N MET A 65 -6.28 12.30 17.41
CA MET A 65 -7.65 12.81 17.35
C MET A 65 -8.69 11.75 17.73
N LEU A 66 -8.47 10.49 17.32
CA LEU A 66 -9.34 9.37 17.66
C LEU A 66 -9.30 9.02 19.14
N ARG A 67 -8.13 9.10 19.80
CA ARG A 67 -8.05 8.96 21.27
C ARG A 67 -8.96 9.96 21.96
N ARG A 68 -8.92 11.23 21.55
CA ARG A 68 -9.83 12.26 22.07
C ARG A 68 -11.30 11.99 21.72
N ALA A 69 -11.57 11.44 20.53
CA ALA A 69 -12.93 11.09 20.12
C ALA A 69 -13.54 10.00 21.01
N LEU A 70 -12.75 9.02 21.44
CA LEU A 70 -13.17 7.97 22.37
C LEU A 70 -13.54 8.55 23.74
N ASP A 71 -12.80 9.55 24.24
CA ASP A 71 -13.14 10.24 25.49
C ASP A 71 -14.47 11.03 25.38
N LEU A 72 -14.77 11.56 24.19
CA LEU A 72 -15.98 12.34 23.92
C LEU A 72 -17.20 11.47 23.59
N ASN A 73 -16.99 10.24 23.12
CA ASN A 73 -18.03 9.32 22.71
C ASN A 73 -17.72 7.91 23.21
N PRO A 74 -18.21 7.55 24.42
CA PRO A 74 -17.96 6.24 25.02
C PRO A 74 -18.54 5.04 24.24
N GLU A 75 -19.51 5.28 23.34
CA GLU A 75 -20.10 4.25 22.50
C GLU A 75 -19.26 3.94 21.24
N LEU A 76 -18.32 4.82 20.90
CA LEU A 76 -17.45 4.66 19.74
C LEU A 76 -16.45 3.53 19.97
N ARG A 77 -16.35 2.61 19.01
CA ARG A 77 -15.33 1.55 19.03
C ARG A 77 -14.26 1.81 18.00
N LEU A 78 -13.00 1.63 18.39
CA LEU A 78 -11.84 1.78 17.52
C LEU A 78 -11.17 0.42 17.29
N ILE A 79 -10.91 0.11 16.02
CA ILE A 79 -10.09 -1.01 15.59
C ILE A 79 -8.88 -0.45 14.84
N ILE A 80 -7.69 -0.91 15.20
CA ILE A 80 -6.43 -0.54 14.53
C ILE A 80 -5.86 -1.80 13.92
N MET A 81 -5.64 -1.77 12.60
CA MET A 81 -5.07 -2.87 11.83
C MET A 81 -3.66 -2.49 11.38
N SER A 82 -2.75 -3.45 11.44
CA SER A 82 -1.34 -3.28 11.12
C SER A 82 -0.75 -4.62 10.71
N ALA A 83 -0.02 -4.65 9.59
CA ALA A 83 0.70 -5.84 9.14
C ALA A 83 1.95 -6.18 9.99
N THR A 84 2.53 -5.19 10.67
CA THR A 84 3.80 -5.37 11.41
C THR A 84 3.61 -5.71 12.89
N ILE A 85 4.64 -6.33 13.48
CA ILE A 85 4.69 -6.87 14.86
C ILE A 85 4.55 -5.80 15.96
N ASN A 86 4.58 -4.51 15.65
CA ASN A 86 4.59 -3.46 16.67
C ASN A 86 3.19 -3.11 17.25
N ALA A 87 2.37 -4.14 17.51
CA ALA A 87 1.10 -4.00 18.21
C ALA A 87 1.29 -3.37 19.61
N GLY A 88 2.43 -3.65 20.27
CA GLY A 88 2.73 -3.16 21.61
C GLY A 88 2.76 -1.63 21.73
N LEU A 89 3.18 -0.92 20.67
CA LEU A 89 3.14 0.55 20.65
C LEU A 89 1.70 1.07 20.77
N PHE A 90 0.78 0.54 19.96
CA PHE A 90 -0.63 0.94 19.95
C PHE A 90 -1.32 0.56 21.26
N GLN A 91 -1.04 -0.64 21.79
CA GLN A 91 -1.57 -1.06 23.09
C GLN A 91 -1.15 -0.11 24.20
N LYS A 92 0.14 0.30 24.23
CA LYS A 92 0.63 1.26 25.22
C LYS A 92 -0.03 2.62 25.06
N TYR A 93 -0.22 3.09 23.82
CA TYR A 93 -0.82 4.40 23.56
C TYR A 93 -2.30 4.46 23.93
N PHE A 94 -3.04 3.38 23.70
CA PHE A 94 -4.46 3.22 24.05
C PHE A 94 -4.67 2.41 25.34
N GLU A 95 -3.78 2.58 26.33
CA GLU A 95 -3.97 2.16 27.72
C GLU A 95 -4.31 0.66 27.93
N GLY A 96 -3.63 -0.22 27.21
CA GLY A 96 -3.78 -1.67 27.36
C GLY A 96 -4.88 -2.29 26.49
N ALA A 97 -5.22 -1.64 25.37
CA ALA A 97 -6.13 -2.18 24.37
C ALA A 97 -5.83 -3.65 24.03
N ALA A 98 -6.87 -4.45 23.85
CA ALA A 98 -6.73 -5.85 23.47
C ALA A 98 -6.03 -5.95 22.10
N SER A 99 -5.07 -6.88 21.99
CA SER A 99 -4.45 -7.22 20.71
C SER A 99 -4.91 -8.60 20.24
N LEU A 100 -5.22 -8.69 18.95
CA LEU A 100 -5.51 -9.94 18.26
C LEU A 100 -4.44 -10.13 17.19
N HIS A 101 -3.70 -11.24 17.27
CA HIS A 101 -2.76 -11.61 16.22
C HIS A 101 -3.43 -12.61 15.28
N VAL A 102 -3.61 -12.22 14.02
CA VAL A 102 -4.09 -13.10 12.96
C VAL A 102 -2.86 -13.65 12.23
N PRO A 103 -2.61 -14.97 12.26
CA PRO A 103 -1.48 -15.53 11.53
C PRO A 103 -1.67 -15.31 10.03
N GLY A 104 -0.65 -14.77 9.37
CA GLY A 104 -0.64 -14.66 7.92
C GLY A 104 -0.51 -16.04 7.26
N PHE A 105 -1.24 -16.24 6.17
CA PHE A 105 -0.96 -17.34 5.25
C PHE A 105 -0.16 -16.74 4.09
N THR A 106 1.15 -16.97 4.10
CA THR A 106 1.98 -16.75 2.91
C THR A 106 2.37 -18.10 2.36
N HIS A 107 2.35 -18.23 1.03
CA HIS A 107 3.13 -19.28 0.41
C HIS A 107 4.60 -19.05 0.79
N PRO A 108 5.37 -20.11 1.13
CA PRO A 108 6.78 -19.93 1.45
C PRO A 108 7.48 -19.27 0.25
N VAL A 109 8.10 -18.12 0.51
CA VAL A 109 8.90 -17.39 -0.47
C VAL A 109 10.37 -17.67 -0.15
N GLU A 110 11.10 -18.20 -1.13
CA GLU A 110 12.54 -18.35 -1.02
C GLU A 110 13.23 -17.01 -1.31
N SER A 111 14.13 -16.60 -0.41
CA SER A 111 14.89 -15.36 -0.54
C SER A 111 16.30 -15.65 -1.02
N TYR A 112 16.75 -14.88 -2.01
CA TYR A 112 18.12 -14.91 -2.53
C TYR A 112 18.70 -13.50 -2.43
N PHE A 113 19.87 -13.36 -1.81
CA PHE A 113 20.62 -12.11 -1.80
C PHE A 113 21.56 -12.03 -3.00
N LEU A 114 22.13 -10.85 -3.24
CA LEU A 114 23.00 -10.63 -4.38
C LEU A 114 24.22 -11.56 -4.37
N GLU A 115 24.76 -11.83 -3.17
CA GLU A 115 25.83 -12.81 -2.93
C GLU A 115 25.44 -14.26 -3.20
N ASP A 116 24.15 -14.60 -3.13
CA ASP A 116 23.64 -15.95 -3.37
C ASP A 116 23.41 -16.22 -4.87
N LEU A 117 23.36 -15.16 -5.69
CA LEU A 117 23.00 -15.21 -7.10
C LEU A 117 24.23 -15.28 -8.01
N ASN A 118 24.50 -16.46 -8.57
CA ASN A 118 25.48 -16.59 -9.66
C ASN A 118 24.84 -16.28 -11.01
N ILE A 119 24.68 -14.98 -11.32
CA ILE A 119 24.08 -14.52 -12.59
C ILE A 119 25.19 -14.35 -13.65
N PRO A 120 25.23 -15.20 -14.70
CA PRO A 120 26.24 -15.08 -15.75
C PRO A 120 26.17 -13.71 -16.44
N GLY A 121 27.30 -12.99 -16.47
CA GLY A 121 27.39 -11.67 -17.09
C GLY A 121 26.97 -10.49 -16.21
N LEU A 122 26.51 -10.72 -14.97
CA LEU A 122 26.30 -9.65 -14.01
C LEU A 122 27.65 -9.24 -13.39
N HIS A 123 28.19 -8.12 -13.86
CA HIS A 123 29.35 -7.49 -13.24
C HIS A 123 28.88 -6.38 -12.31
N LEU A 124 28.99 -6.61 -10.99
CA LEU A 124 28.72 -5.58 -10.00
C LEU A 124 29.71 -4.43 -10.19
N ASN A 125 29.20 -3.24 -10.46
CA ASN A 125 30.03 -2.06 -10.53
C ASN A 125 30.17 -1.48 -9.12
N PRO A 126 31.39 -1.42 -8.54
CA PRO A 126 31.61 -0.89 -7.19
C PRO A 126 31.16 0.56 -7.02
N SER A 127 31.02 1.32 -8.12
CA SER A 127 30.50 2.69 -8.08
C SER A 127 29.01 2.77 -7.78
N TRP A 128 28.23 1.69 -7.97
CA TRP A 128 26.80 1.66 -7.63
C TRP A 128 26.56 1.79 -6.12
N CYS A 129 27.43 1.19 -5.30
CA CYS A 129 27.35 1.29 -3.83
C CYS A 129 27.68 2.70 -3.31
N ASN A 130 28.42 3.50 -4.09
CA ASN A 130 28.84 4.85 -3.74
C ASN A 130 28.04 5.95 -4.46
N ALA A 131 27.01 5.58 -5.23
CA ALA A 131 26.17 6.55 -5.90
C ALA A 131 25.38 7.34 -4.84
N PRO A 132 25.41 8.69 -4.86
CA PRO A 132 24.66 9.49 -3.91
C PRO A 132 23.17 9.27 -4.17
N ASN A 133 22.53 8.55 -3.24
CA ASN A 133 21.10 8.25 -3.22
C ASN A 133 20.57 7.65 -4.54
N PRO A 134 20.60 6.33 -4.73
CA PRO A 134 19.94 5.69 -5.88
C PRO A 134 18.42 5.87 -5.73
N SER A 135 17.89 7.03 -6.12
CA SER A 135 16.45 7.26 -6.08
C SER A 135 15.82 6.55 -7.27
N MET A 136 15.08 5.46 -7.00
CA MET A 136 14.24 4.82 -8.00
C MET A 136 13.02 5.70 -8.26
N ASP A 137 13.02 6.44 -9.37
CA ASP A 137 11.88 7.24 -9.84
C ASP A 137 11.30 6.62 -11.12
N TRP A 138 10.09 7.05 -11.52
CA TRP A 138 9.40 6.57 -12.73
C TRP A 138 10.25 6.72 -14.01
N ARG A 139 11.24 7.62 -14.02
CA ARG A 139 12.20 7.79 -15.12
C ARG A 139 13.11 6.58 -15.28
N GLU A 140 13.56 5.98 -14.18
CA GLU A 140 14.39 4.77 -14.22
C GLU A 140 13.55 3.58 -14.69
N VAL A 141 12.32 3.46 -14.19
CA VAL A 141 11.32 2.48 -14.67
C VAL A 141 11.12 2.61 -16.19
N ALA A 142 10.98 3.84 -16.71
CA ALA A 142 10.83 4.08 -18.14
C ALA A 142 12.08 3.69 -18.93
N LYS A 143 13.29 3.99 -18.44
CA LYS A 143 14.55 3.59 -19.09
C LYS A 143 14.67 2.07 -19.19
N VAL A 144 14.42 1.36 -18.09
CA VAL A 144 14.48 -0.10 -18.02
C VAL A 144 13.47 -0.73 -18.98
N ALA A 145 12.24 -0.20 -19.03
CA ALA A 145 11.21 -0.66 -19.97
C ALA A 145 11.65 -0.56 -21.45
N THR A 146 12.46 0.45 -21.78
CA THR A 146 13.01 0.65 -23.13
C THR A 146 14.38 -0.01 -23.37
N SER A 147 14.90 -0.74 -22.39
CA SER A 147 16.17 -1.46 -22.56
C SER A 147 15.99 -2.58 -23.58
N ARG A 148 16.99 -2.80 -24.45
CA ARG A 148 16.97 -3.87 -25.47
C ARG A 148 16.61 -5.24 -24.89
N ALA A 149 17.10 -5.53 -23.68
CA ALA A 149 16.85 -6.79 -23.01
C ALA A 149 15.35 -7.06 -22.76
N LEU A 150 14.54 -6.01 -22.55
CA LEU A 150 13.10 -6.14 -22.34
C LEU A 150 12.28 -5.80 -23.59
N SER A 151 12.70 -4.79 -24.36
CA SER A 151 11.95 -4.33 -25.53
C SER A 151 12.02 -5.29 -26.71
N ASP A 152 13.13 -6.01 -26.86
CA ASP A 152 13.39 -6.83 -28.05
C ASP A 152 12.99 -8.30 -27.83
N ASP A 153 12.55 -8.67 -26.62
CA ASP A 153 12.11 -10.04 -26.30
C ASP A 153 10.59 -10.18 -26.54
N PRO A 154 10.16 -10.88 -27.61
CA PRO A 154 8.76 -11.02 -27.96
C PRO A 154 8.00 -11.96 -27.00
N SER A 155 8.69 -12.66 -26.10
CA SER A 155 8.06 -13.51 -25.09
C SER A 155 7.61 -12.75 -23.84
N LEU A 156 7.91 -11.44 -23.75
CA LEU A 156 7.61 -10.63 -22.58
C LEU A 156 6.42 -9.69 -22.82
N TYR A 157 5.56 -9.58 -21.82
CA TYR A 157 4.51 -8.58 -21.72
C TYR A 157 4.90 -7.57 -20.63
N VAL A 158 5.57 -6.49 -21.03
CA VAL A 158 6.17 -5.50 -20.12
C VAL A 158 5.17 -4.39 -19.79
N LEU A 159 4.84 -4.25 -18.52
CA LEU A 159 3.96 -3.23 -17.97
C LEU A 159 4.73 -2.32 -17.00
N ARG A 160 4.25 -1.09 -16.83
CA ARG A 160 4.82 -0.11 -15.89
C ARG A 160 3.73 0.30 -14.91
N VAL A 161 4.09 0.47 -13.64
CA VAL A 161 3.18 0.99 -12.61
C VAL A 161 3.88 2.02 -11.73
N HIS A 162 3.30 3.21 -11.63
CA HIS A 162 3.72 4.26 -10.70
C HIS A 162 2.55 5.21 -10.40
N SER A 163 2.63 5.93 -9.29
CA SER A 163 1.54 6.78 -8.73
C SER A 163 1.05 7.92 -9.64
N ARG A 164 1.73 8.20 -10.74
CA ARG A 164 1.34 9.24 -11.73
C ARG A 164 0.66 8.67 -12.96
N LEU A 165 0.58 7.36 -13.12
CA LEU A 165 -0.13 6.76 -14.25
C LEU A 165 -1.65 6.92 -14.08
N PRO A 166 -2.38 7.15 -15.17
CA PRO A 166 -3.83 7.03 -15.18
C PRO A 166 -4.33 5.67 -14.66
N TYR A 167 -5.52 5.63 -14.08
CA TYR A 167 -6.08 4.42 -13.46
C TYR A 167 -6.28 3.28 -14.47
N ASP A 168 -6.72 3.59 -15.68
CA ASP A 168 -6.91 2.64 -16.78
C ASP A 168 -5.59 1.97 -17.19
N GLU A 169 -4.47 2.69 -17.19
CA GLU A 169 -3.15 2.12 -17.42
C GLU A 169 -2.67 1.26 -16.25
N GLN A 170 -2.88 1.72 -15.01
CA GLN A 170 -2.56 0.91 -13.82
C GLN A 170 -3.37 -0.38 -13.80
N ALA A 171 -4.63 -0.35 -14.24
CA ALA A 171 -5.53 -1.48 -14.21
C ALA A 171 -5.05 -2.67 -15.08
N LEU A 172 -4.18 -2.41 -16.06
CA LEU A 172 -3.62 -3.45 -16.94
C LEU A 172 -2.81 -4.50 -16.17
N ILE A 173 -2.17 -4.13 -15.05
CA ILE A 173 -1.34 -5.08 -14.28
C ILE A 173 -2.17 -6.21 -13.65
N PHE A 174 -3.45 -5.95 -13.38
CA PHE A 174 -4.37 -6.93 -12.81
C PHE A 174 -4.98 -7.88 -13.84
N GLN A 175 -4.81 -7.60 -15.15
CA GLN A 175 -5.30 -8.48 -16.20
C GLN A 175 -4.31 -9.61 -16.48
N PRO A 176 -4.78 -10.81 -16.86
CA PRO A 176 -3.87 -11.88 -17.28
C PRO A 176 -3.06 -11.45 -18.52
N PRO A 177 -1.81 -11.90 -18.68
CA PRO A 177 -1.04 -11.61 -19.89
C PRO A 177 -1.65 -12.35 -21.10
N PRO A 178 -1.38 -11.89 -22.33
CA PRO A 178 -1.71 -12.67 -23.53
C PRO A 178 -1.07 -14.06 -23.50
N ASP A 179 -1.72 -15.01 -24.17
CA ASP A 179 -1.28 -16.42 -24.19
C ASP A 179 0.18 -16.55 -24.67
N GLY A 180 0.96 -17.30 -23.89
CA GLY A 180 2.36 -17.57 -24.19
C GLY A 180 3.34 -16.46 -23.80
N LEU A 181 2.85 -15.32 -23.27
CA LEU A 181 3.71 -14.23 -22.82
C LEU A 181 3.92 -14.25 -21.31
N ARG A 182 5.14 -13.94 -20.88
CA ARG A 182 5.48 -13.73 -19.47
C ARG A 182 5.23 -12.28 -19.10
N LYS A 183 4.36 -12.05 -18.11
CA LYS A 183 4.13 -10.71 -17.55
C LYS A 183 5.39 -10.24 -16.79
N VAL A 184 5.83 -9.02 -17.09
CA VAL A 184 6.91 -8.33 -16.36
C VAL A 184 6.39 -6.97 -15.95
N ILE A 185 6.25 -6.74 -14.64
CA ILE A 185 5.76 -5.47 -14.10
C ILE A 185 6.94 -4.69 -13.55
N LEU A 186 7.19 -3.51 -14.10
CA LEU A 186 8.19 -2.57 -13.61
C LEU A 186 7.49 -1.54 -12.71
N ALA A 187 7.74 -1.63 -11.41
CA ALA A 187 7.05 -0.84 -10.39
C ALA A 187 8.00 0.09 -9.62
N THR A 188 7.45 1.18 -9.10
CA THR A 188 8.05 1.87 -7.93
C THR A 188 7.54 1.22 -6.64
N ASN A 189 7.85 1.81 -5.48
CA ASN A 189 7.31 1.43 -4.17
C ASN A 189 5.76 1.35 -4.07
N ILE A 190 5.02 1.77 -5.10
CA ILE A 190 3.56 1.59 -5.14
C ILE A 190 3.16 0.10 -5.09
N ALA A 191 4.00 -0.80 -5.58
CA ALA A 191 3.75 -2.24 -5.53
C ALA A 191 4.07 -2.88 -4.16
N GLU A 192 4.73 -2.16 -3.25
CA GLU A 192 5.08 -2.67 -1.92
C GLU A 192 3.86 -2.70 -0.99
N THR A 193 3.10 -1.61 -0.94
CA THR A 193 2.00 -1.46 0.03
C THR A 193 0.63 -1.21 -0.62
N SER A 194 0.59 -0.64 -1.82
CA SER A 194 -0.66 -0.08 -2.37
C SER A 194 -1.38 -0.99 -3.37
N ILE A 195 -0.74 -2.07 -3.83
CA ILE A 195 -1.24 -2.88 -4.94
C ILE A 195 -0.97 -4.37 -4.66
N THR A 196 -1.97 -5.21 -4.89
CA THR A 196 -1.83 -6.67 -4.87
C THR A 196 -2.08 -7.23 -6.26
N VAL A 197 -1.09 -7.92 -6.82
CA VAL A 197 -1.19 -8.58 -8.13
C VAL A 197 -1.13 -10.09 -7.93
N GLU A 198 -2.23 -10.78 -8.21
CA GLU A 198 -2.44 -12.18 -7.81
C GLU A 198 -1.50 -13.18 -8.52
N ASP A 199 -1.05 -12.88 -9.73
CA ASP A 199 -0.23 -13.79 -10.56
C ASP A 199 1.29 -13.56 -10.44
N VAL A 200 1.73 -12.78 -9.44
CA VAL A 200 3.16 -12.55 -9.17
C VAL A 200 3.76 -13.74 -8.42
N VAL A 201 4.77 -14.36 -9.04
CA VAL A 201 5.52 -15.50 -8.47
C VAL A 201 7.01 -15.21 -8.24
N PHE A 202 7.53 -14.14 -8.84
CA PHE A 202 8.91 -13.68 -8.65
C PHE A 202 8.92 -12.19 -8.37
N VAL A 203 9.70 -11.77 -7.38
CA VAL A 203 9.95 -10.37 -7.03
C VAL A 203 11.44 -10.12 -7.12
N VAL A 204 11.82 -9.08 -7.87
CA VAL A 204 13.21 -8.59 -7.93
C VAL A 204 13.24 -7.23 -7.25
N ASP A 205 13.72 -7.21 -6.01
CA ASP A 205 13.94 -5.96 -5.29
C ASP A 205 15.33 -5.40 -5.62
N THR A 206 15.36 -4.12 -5.98
CA THR A 206 16.60 -3.40 -6.29
C THR A 206 17.26 -2.80 -5.05
N GLY A 207 16.56 -2.77 -3.91
CA GLY A 207 17.00 -2.13 -2.67
C GLY A 207 17.11 -0.61 -2.76
N ALA A 208 16.58 -0.01 -3.83
CA ALA A 208 16.65 1.43 -4.08
C ALA A 208 15.26 2.05 -3.93
N HIS A 209 15.10 2.96 -2.98
CA HIS A 209 13.87 3.73 -2.77
C HIS A 209 14.13 5.23 -2.94
N LYS A 210 13.08 5.96 -3.31
CA LYS A 210 13.10 7.42 -3.30
C LYS A 210 12.54 7.89 -1.96
N GLU A 211 13.41 8.42 -1.09
CA GLU A 211 12.99 9.21 0.06
C GLU A 211 12.55 10.61 -0.39
N ASN A 212 11.40 11.05 0.10
CA ASN A 212 10.85 12.39 -0.13
C ASN A 212 11.24 13.35 0.99
#